data_AF-A0AA38F7Q7-F1
#
_entry.id   AF-A0AA38F7Q7-F1
#
_cell.length_a   1.000
_cell.length_b   1.000
_cell.length_c   1.000
_cell.angle_alpha   90.00
_cell.angle_beta   90.00
_cell.angle_gamma   90.00
#
_symmetry.space_group_name_H-M   'P 1'
#
loop_
_entity.id
_entity.type
_entity.pdbx_description
1 polymer ?
#
loop_
_entity_poly.entity_id
_entity_poly.type
_entity_poly.pdbx_seq_one_letter_code
_entity_poly.pdbx_strand_id
1 'polypeptide(L)' 'LSNCVIDSGASDNVMPAKVAHALGLTLTRTYGSCYSMESKEVPLVGRIKDAQVAFAALPEKK' A
#
# COMPACT_ATOMS: atom_id res chain seq x y z
N LEU A 1 8.00 -6.60 -8.89
CA LEU A 1 7.67 -6.78 -7.45
C LEU A 1 8.94 -6.97 -6.60
N SER A 2 9.97 -6.13 -6.76
CA SER A 2 11.22 -6.29 -6.00
C SER A 2 11.25 -5.48 -4.68
N ASN A 3 10.35 -4.50 -4.53
CA ASN A 3 10.40 -3.52 -3.43
C ASN A 3 9.11 -3.53 -2.58
N CYS A 4 8.33 -4.61 -2.66
CA CYS A 4 7.08 -4.78 -1.91
C CYS A 4 7.11 -6.12 -1.17
N VAL A 5 6.56 -6.16 0.03
CA VAL A 5 6.33 -7.41 0.75
C VAL A 5 4.94 -7.93 0.38
N ILE A 6 4.87 -9.20 -0.01
CA ILE A 6 3.58 -9.90 -0.18
C ILE A 6 3.28 -10.56 1.15
N ASP A 7 2.25 -10.08 1.83
CA ASP A 7 1.80 -10.59 3.11
C ASP A 7 0.34 -11.02 3.00
N SER A 8 0.10 -12.33 2.94
CA SER A 8 -1.26 -12.88 2.88
C SER A 8 -2.02 -12.79 4.20
N GLY A 9 -1.33 -12.49 5.31
CA GLY A 9 -1.95 -12.28 6.62
C GLY A 9 -2.43 -10.84 6.85
N ALA A 10 -2.05 -9.90 5.97
CA ALA A 10 -2.44 -8.50 6.09
C ALA A 10 -3.88 -8.27 5.62
N SER A 11 -4.65 -7.55 6.43
CA SER A 11 -6.03 -7.14 6.08
C SER A 11 -6.07 -6.02 5.03
N ASP A 12 -5.04 -5.20 4.97
CA ASP A 12 -4.97 -4.01 4.13
C ASP A 12 -3.62 -3.91 3.40
N ASN A 13 -3.65 -3.45 2.15
CA ASN A 13 -2.45 -3.03 1.43
C ASN A 13 -2.04 -1.64 1.90
N VAL A 14 -0.80 -1.49 2.33
CA VAL A 14 -0.25 -0.22 2.81
C VAL A 14 1.00 0.17 2.01
N MET A 15 1.24 1.47 1.90
CA MET A 15 2.48 2.01 1.34
C MET A 15 2.88 3.29 2.09
N PRO A 16 4.18 3.65 2.10
CA PRO A 16 4.59 4.92 2.68
C PRO A 16 3.98 6.11 1.94
N ALA A 17 3.57 7.16 2.67
CA ALA A 17 2.98 8.36 2.10
C ALA A 17 3.88 9.03 1.04
N LYS A 18 5.20 9.00 1.24
CA LYS A 18 6.18 9.49 0.26
C LYS A 18 6.09 8.78 -1.09
N VAL A 19 5.79 7.48 -1.11
CA VAL A 19 5.64 6.68 -2.32
C VAL A 19 4.33 7.04 -3.03
N ALA A 20 3.24 7.16 -2.28
CA ALA A 20 1.97 7.61 -2.83
C ALA A 20 2.08 8.99 -3.51
N HIS A 21 2.77 9.94 -2.84
CA HIS A 21 3.02 11.27 -3.40
C HIS A 21 3.90 11.23 -4.65
N ALA A 22 4.98 10.43 -4.64
CA ALA A 22 5.86 10.27 -5.81
C ALA A 22 5.14 9.65 -7.02
N LEU A 23 4.09 8.85 -6.78
CA LEU A 23 3.23 8.26 -7.81
C LEU A 23 2.06 9.17 -8.23
N GLY A 24 1.95 10.38 -7.67
CA GLY A 24 0.84 11.30 -7.95
C GLY A 24 -0.52 10.81 -7.47
N LEU A 25 -0.55 9.91 -6.46
CA LEU A 25 -1.79 9.35 -5.94
C LEU A 25 -2.44 10.30 -4.94
N THR A 26 -3.71 10.60 -5.15
CA THR A 26 -4.49 11.47 -4.27
C THR A 26 -5.18 10.67 -3.16
N LEU A 27 -5.01 11.10 -1.91
CA LEU A 27 -5.77 10.55 -0.79
C LEU A 27 -7.24 10.92 -0.95
N THR A 28 -8.10 9.90 -0.95
CA THR A 28 -9.55 10.07 -1.15
C THR A 28 -10.31 10.29 0.15
N ARG A 29 -9.74 9.88 1.29
CA ARG A 29 -10.32 10.07 2.63
C ARG A 29 -9.27 9.89 3.72
N THR A 30 -9.50 10.48 4.89
CA THR A 30 -8.77 10.14 6.11
C THR A 30 -9.04 8.68 6.50
N TYR A 31 -8.07 8.04 7.14
CA TYR A 31 -8.17 6.65 7.56
C TYR A 31 -7.38 6.50 8.84
N GLY A 32 -7.94 5.80 9.84
CA GLY A 32 -7.46 5.85 11.23
C GLY A 32 -6.05 5.32 11.43
N SER A 33 -5.94 4.09 11.90
CA SER A 33 -4.67 3.43 12.21
C SER A 33 -4.69 1.99 11.74
N CYS A 34 -3.50 1.40 11.60
CA CYS A 34 -3.34 -0.05 11.44
C CYS A 34 -2.35 -0.58 12.48
N TYR A 35 -2.20 -1.91 12.52
CA TYR A 35 -1.19 -2.55 13.34
C TYR A 35 0.00 -2.97 12.47
N SER A 36 1.21 -2.68 12.93
CA SER A 36 2.43 -3.19 12.33
C SER A 36 2.61 -4.68 12.60
N MET A 37 3.59 -5.30 11.95
CA MET A 37 4.03 -6.68 12.22
C MET A 37 4.40 -6.93 13.68
N GLU A 38 4.76 -5.88 14.43
CA GLU A 38 5.11 -5.94 15.86
C GLU A 38 3.89 -5.69 16.76
N SER A 39 2.67 -5.73 16.21
CA SER A 39 1.42 -5.40 16.92
C SER A 39 1.40 -3.99 17.52
N LYS A 40 2.17 -3.06 16.95
CA LYS A 40 2.14 -1.64 17.35
C LYS A 40 1.15 -0.90 16.46
N GLU A 41 0.34 -0.04 17.07
CA GLU A 41 -0.54 0.84 16.34
C GLU A 41 0.26 1.90 15.58
N VAL A 42 -0.06 2.08 14.30
CA VAL A 42 0.59 3.04 13.39
C VAL A 42 -0.50 3.89 12.73
N PRO A 43 -0.43 5.23 12.82
CA PRO A 43 -1.40 6.10 12.19
C PRO A 43 -1.27 6.04 10.67
N LEU A 44 -2.41 6.02 9.98
CA LEU A 44 -2.49 6.09 8.53
C LEU A 44 -2.81 7.51 8.08
N VAL A 45 -2.17 7.94 6.99
CA VAL A 45 -2.35 9.31 6.47
C VAL A 45 -3.68 9.44 5.70
N GLY A 46 -4.16 8.33 5.14
CA GLY A 46 -5.43 8.28 4.43
C GLY A 46 -5.58 7.01 3.61
N ARG A 47 -6.70 6.91 2.90
CA ARG A 47 -6.97 5.82 1.97
C ARG A 47 -7.07 6.34 0.54
N ILE A 48 -6.53 5.57 -0.38
CA ILE A 48 -6.69 5.77 -1.82
C ILE A 48 -7.78 4.79 -2.26
N LYS A 49 -8.91 5.30 -2.76
CA LYS A 49 -10.00 4.50 -3.31
C LYS A 49 -9.84 4.45 -4.83
N ASP A 50 -10.16 3.31 -5.44
CA ASP A 50 -10.20 3.12 -6.89
C ASP A 50 -8.88 3.43 -7.61
N ALA A 51 -7.74 3.19 -6.93
CA ALA A 51 -6.43 3.27 -7.57
C ALA A 51 -6.37 2.25 -8.72
N GLN A 52 -6.43 2.73 -9.96
CA GLN A 52 -6.15 1.91 -11.13
C GLN A 52 -4.66 1.59 -11.15
N VAL A 53 -4.30 0.47 -10.52
CA VAL A 53 -2.95 -0.07 -10.64
C VAL A 53 -2.92 -0.98 -11.87
N ALA A 54 -2.24 -0.53 -12.92
CA ALA A 54 -1.82 -1.42 -13.98
C ALA A 54 -0.72 -2.33 -13.39
N PHE A 55 -1.08 -3.56 -13.06
CA PHE A 55 -0.07 -4.55 -12.70
C PHE A 55 0.78 -4.78 -13.95
N ALA A 56 2.05 -4.37 -13.90
CA ALA A 56 3.01 -4.81 -14.90
C ALA A 56 2.99 -6.35 -14.91
N ALA A 57 2.79 -6.95 -16.08
CA ALA A 57 2.83 -8.40 -16.23
C ALA A 57 4.11 -8.92 -15.57
N LEU A 58 3.97 -9.90 -14.68
CA LEU A 58 5.13 -10.61 -14.17
C LEU A 58 5.86 -11.19 -15.39
N PRO A 59 7.17 -10.97 -15.56
CA PRO A 59 7.90 -11.69 -16.58
C PRO A 59 7.74 -13.18 -16.25
N GLU A 60 7.10 -13.93 -17.15
CA GLU A 60 7.09 -15.39 -17.05
C GLU A 60 8.54 -15.83 -16.95
N LYS A 61 8.89 -16.50 -15.84
CA LYS A 61 10.20 -17.14 -15.75
C LYS A 61 10.26 -18.16 -16.90
N LYS A 62 11.14 -17.90 -17.88
CA LYS A 62 11.61 -18.93 -18.79
C LYS A 62 12.40 -19.99 -18.03
#